data_AF-A0A3D3EU95-F1
#
_entry.id   AF-A0A3D3EU95-F1
#
_cell.length_a   1.000
_cell.length_b   1.000
_cell.length_c   1.000
_cell.angle_alpha   90.00
_cell.angle_beta   90.00
_cell.angle_gamma   90.00
#
_symmetry.space_group_name_H-M   'P 1'
#
loop_
_entity.id
_entity.type
_entity.pdbx_description
1 polymer ?
#
loop_
_entity_poly.entity_id
_entity_poly.type
_entity_poly.pdbx_seq_one_letter_code
_entity_poly.pdbx_strand_id
1 'polypeptide(L)'
;MAAASRELVHGIAITYLFTPEEFRGKGYAASNIYYLSKELLEQGYEFCTLFVDKKNPVSAKAYEKVGYQIVGDNYEYIAIPAEMNA
;
A
#
# COMPACT_ATOMS: atom_id res chain seq x y z
N MET A 1 7.10 3.23 8.13
CA MET A 1 7.55 2.00 7.43
C MET A 1 6.70 1.79 6.20
N ALA A 2 7.29 1.24 5.14
CA ALA A 2 6.65 0.74 3.94
C ALA A 2 7.63 -0.26 3.31
N ALA A 3 7.14 -1.28 2.60
CA ALA A 3 8.00 -2.30 2.01
C ALA A 3 7.56 -2.64 0.58
N ALA A 4 8.54 -2.81 -0.31
CA ALA A 4 8.34 -3.53 -1.57
C ALA A 4 8.16 -5.02 -1.24
N SER A 5 7.19 -5.69 -1.88
CA SER A 5 6.81 -7.05 -1.49
C SER A 5 6.67 -8.03 -2.65
N ARG A 6 5.65 -7.85 -3.49
CA ARG A 6 5.34 -8.77 -4.60
C ARG A 6 5.61 -8.09 -5.94
N GLU A 7 6.51 -8.66 -6.72
CA GLU A 7 6.69 -8.32 -8.12
C GLU A 7 5.47 -8.75 -8.95
N LEU A 8 5.11 -7.93 -9.92
CA LEU A 8 4.09 -8.16 -10.93
C LEU A 8 4.76 -8.14 -12.30
N VAL A 9 4.01 -8.50 -13.35
CA VAL A 9 4.55 -8.59 -14.72
C VAL A 9 5.30 -7.30 -15.13
N HIS A 10 4.78 -6.13 -14.76
CA HIS A 10 5.36 -4.82 -15.11
C HIS A 10 5.51 -3.88 -13.90
N GLY A 11 5.17 -4.32 -12.70
CA GLY A 11 5.08 -3.42 -11.54
C GLY A 11 5.39 -4.11 -10.23
N ILE A 12 5.20 -3.40 -9.12
CA ILE A 12 5.52 -3.92 -7.79
C ILE A 12 4.53 -3.47 -6.73
N ALA A 13 4.19 -4.38 -5.81
CA ALA A 13 3.30 -4.10 -4.70
C ALA A 13 4.04 -3.51 -3.50
N ILE A 14 3.58 -2.35 -3.02
CA ILE A 14 3.99 -1.74 -1.77
C ILE A 14 3.01 -2.14 -0.67
N THR A 15 3.53 -2.66 0.44
CA THR A 15 2.76 -3.14 1.59
C THR A 15 3.39 -2.71 2.91
N TYR A 16 2.82 -3.15 4.03
CA TYR A 16 3.32 -2.87 5.39
C TYR A 16 3.49 -1.38 5.70
N LEU A 17 2.56 -0.56 5.21
CA LEU A 17 2.54 0.86 5.55
C LEU A 17 2.13 1.06 6.99
N PHE A 18 3.02 1.68 7.76
CA PHE A 18 2.76 1.98 9.15
C PHE A 18 3.45 3.26 9.58
N THR A 19 2.69 4.13 10.24
CA THR A 19 3.22 5.30 10.96
C THR A 19 2.82 5.14 12.42
N PRO A 20 3.78 5.01 13.36
CA PRO A 20 3.49 5.02 14.79
C PRO A 20 2.69 6.26 15.18
N GLU A 21 1.85 6.15 16.19
CA GLU A 21 0.83 7.16 16.52
C GLU A 21 1.44 8.53 16.83
N GLU A 22 2.53 8.56 17.59
CA GLU A 22 3.31 9.73 17.97
C GLU A 22 3.94 10.47 16.77
N PHE A 23 3.96 9.84 15.60
CA PHE A 23 4.50 10.38 14.36
C PHE A 23 3.43 10.65 13.29
N ARG A 24 2.14 10.39 13.57
CA ARG A 24 1.04 10.71 12.64
C ARG A 24 0.88 12.23 12.46
N GLY A 25 0.27 12.63 11.35
CA GLY A 25 0.05 14.04 11.00
C GLY A 25 1.29 14.80 10.53
N LYS A 26 2.48 14.18 10.55
CA LYS A 26 3.77 14.81 10.15
C LYS A 26 4.18 14.54 8.70
N GLY A 27 3.33 13.88 7.92
CA GLY A 27 3.58 13.58 6.50
C GLY A 27 4.42 12.33 6.22
N TYR A 28 4.91 11.61 7.24
CA TYR A 28 5.79 10.46 7.04
C TYR A 28 5.22 9.34 6.18
N ALA A 29 3.90 9.09 6.24
CA ALA A 29 3.27 8.10 5.36
C ALA A 29 3.49 8.47 3.88
N ALA A 30 3.12 9.69 3.49
CA ALA A 30 3.27 10.19 2.13
C ALA A 30 4.74 10.22 1.69
N SER A 31 5.66 10.69 2.56
CA SER A 31 7.10 10.70 2.27
C SER A 31 7.64 9.29 2.03
N ASN A 32 7.31 8.32 2.88
CA ASN A 32 7.75 6.94 2.72
C ASN A 32 7.29 6.35 1.39
N ILE A 33 6.01 6.54 1.05
CA ILE A 33 5.46 6.04 -0.22
C ILE A 33 6.14 6.71 -1.40
N TYR A 34 6.31 8.03 -1.35
CA TYR A 34 6.93 8.80 -2.42
C TYR A 34 8.36 8.32 -2.72
N TYR A 35 9.22 8.28 -1.70
CA TYR A 35 10.62 7.91 -1.91
C TYR A 35 10.77 6.45 -2.33
N LEU A 36 10.00 5.54 -1.73
CA LEU A 36 10.03 4.13 -2.13
C LEU A 36 9.49 3.93 -3.56
N SER A 37 8.37 4.57 -3.91
CA SER A 37 7.82 4.47 -5.27
C SER A 37 8.81 5.02 -6.29
N LYS A 38 9.42 6.17 -6.00
CA LYS A 38 10.42 6.78 -6.87
C LYS A 38 11.60 5.83 -7.11
N GLU A 39 12.17 5.26 -6.04
CA GLU A 39 13.29 4.33 -6.14
C GLU A 39 12.93 3.09 -6.98
N LEU A 40 11.75 2.51 -6.77
CA LEU A 40 11.28 1.35 -7.54
C LEU A 40 11.06 1.69 -9.02
N LEU A 41 10.50 2.85 -9.33
CA LEU A 41 10.35 3.29 -10.72
C LEU A 41 11.72 3.52 -11.38
N GLU A 42 12.69 4.06 -10.65
CA GLU A 42 14.08 4.22 -11.12
C GLU A 42 14.79 2.88 -11.36
N GLN A 43 14.37 1.80 -10.67
CA GLN A 43 14.84 0.43 -10.91
C GLN A 43 14.22 -0.22 -12.17
N GLY A 44 13.26 0.44 -12.83
CA GLY A 44 12.68 -0.01 -14.09
C GLY A 44 11.29 -0.63 -14.00
N TYR A 45 10.65 -0.63 -12.82
CA TYR A 45 9.22 -0.96 -12.73
C TYR A 45 8.38 0.12 -13.43
N GLU A 46 7.35 -0.29 -14.16
CA GLU A 46 6.46 0.65 -14.87
C GLU A 46 5.46 1.30 -13.91
N PHE A 47 5.10 0.61 -12.82
CA PHE A 47 4.20 1.14 -11.80
C PHE A 47 4.42 0.52 -10.42
N CYS A 48 4.00 1.27 -9.40
CA CYS A 48 3.83 0.79 -8.03
C CYS A 48 2.34 0.67 -7.70
N THR A 49 1.95 -0.33 -6.93
CA THR A 49 0.54 -0.54 -6.53
C THR A 49 0.41 -0.89 -5.06
N LEU A 50 -0.73 -0.59 -4.46
CA LEU A 50 -1.05 -0.91 -3.07
C LEU A 50 -2.56 -1.08 -2.90
N PHE A 51 -2.96 -1.79 -1.86
CA PHE A 51 -4.35 -1.81 -1.42
C PHE A 51 -4.57 -0.77 -0.33
N VAL A 52 -5.69 -0.07 -0.42
CA VAL A 52 -6.16 0.85 0.60
C VAL A 52 -7.48 0.34 1.15
N ASP A 53 -7.60 0.33 2.48
CA ASP A 53 -8.87 0.06 3.13
C ASP A 53 -9.84 1.21 2.82
N LYS A 54 -10.94 0.89 2.11
CA LYS A 54 -12.00 1.85 1.75
C LYS A 54 -12.65 2.48 2.99
N LYS A 55 -12.63 1.80 4.14
CA LYS A 55 -13.17 2.32 5.40
C LYS A 55 -12.22 3.30 6.10
N ASN A 56 -10.99 3.45 5.60
CA ASN A 56 -10.00 4.38 6.14
C ASN A 56 -9.67 5.52 5.14
N PRO A 57 -10.52 6.55 5.05
CA PRO A 57 -10.36 7.66 4.09
C PRO A 57 -9.14 8.54 4.36
N VAL A 58 -8.55 8.47 5.56
CA VAL A 58 -7.33 9.21 5.90
C VAL A 58 -6.13 8.69 5.12
N SER A 59 -6.04 7.36 4.98
CA SER A 59 -4.98 6.71 4.20
C SER A 59 -5.10 7.02 2.70
N ALA A 60 -6.33 6.99 2.16
CA ALA A 60 -6.60 7.30 0.74
C ALA A 60 -6.03 8.66 0.31
N LYS A 61 -6.27 9.70 1.11
CA LYS A 61 -5.78 11.06 0.83
C LYS A 61 -4.25 11.18 0.82
N ALA A 62 -3.53 10.31 1.54
CA ALA A 62 -2.07 10.33 1.52
C ALA A 62 -1.53 9.80 0.18
N TYR A 63 -2.17 8.78 -0.40
CA TYR A 63 -1.78 8.18 -1.67
C TYR A 63 -2.05 9.13 -2.85
N GLU A 64 -3.22 9.78 -2.86
CA GLU A 64 -3.59 10.76 -3.89
C GLU A 64 -2.56 11.91 -3.95
N LYS A 65 -2.10 12.41 -2.79
CA LYS A 65 -1.07 13.46 -2.73
C LYS A 65 0.27 13.05 -3.32
N VAL A 66 0.57 11.76 -3.32
CA VAL A 66 1.80 11.20 -3.92
C VAL A 66 1.64 10.97 -5.43
N GLY A 67 0.40 10.98 -5.95
CA GLY A 67 0.09 10.77 -7.36
C GLY A 67 -0.52 9.40 -7.68
N TYR A 68 -0.88 8.61 -6.66
CA TYR A 68 -1.62 7.37 -6.87
C TYR A 68 -3.06 7.66 -7.27
N GLN A 69 -3.62 6.79 -8.11
CA GLN A 69 -5.01 6.84 -8.55
C GLN A 69 -5.71 5.53 -8.19
N ILE A 70 -6.98 5.62 -7.79
CA ILE A 70 -7.82 4.43 -7.59
C ILE A 70 -8.20 3.88 -8.97
N VAL A 71 -7.69 2.69 -9.30
CA VAL A 71 -7.93 2.02 -10.59
C VAL A 71 -9.02 0.96 -10.54
N GLY A 72 -9.53 0.65 -9.35
CA GLY A 72 -10.55 -0.37 -9.17
C GLY A 72 -10.79 -0.70 -7.72
N ASP A 73 -11.80 -1.55 -7.52
CA ASP A 73 -12.22 -2.05 -6.22
C ASP A 73 -11.80 -3.51 -6.04
N ASN A 74 -11.44 -3.87 -4.80
CA ASN A 74 -11.17 -5.25 -4.43
C ASN A 74 -12.07 -5.68 -3.26
N TYR A 75 -12.43 -6.96 -3.22
CA TYR A 75 -13.14 -7.61 -2.12
C TYR A 75 -12.17 -8.52 -1.38
N GLU A 76 -12.02 -8.30 -0.08
CA GLU A 76 -11.20 -9.14 0.78
C GLU A 76 -12.08 -10.07 1.60
N TYR A 77 -11.77 -11.37 1.56
CA TYR A 77 -12.34 -12.36 2.46
C TYR A 77 -11.30 -12.73 3.50
N ILE A 78 -11.68 -12.65 4.77
CA ILE A 78 -10.91 -13.25 5.85
C ILE A 78 -11.53 -14.61 6.12
N ALA A 79 -10.82 -15.67 5.73
CA ALA A 79 -11.24 -17.04 5.98
C ALA A 79 -10.34 -17.66 7.05
N ILE A 80 -10.95 -18.37 7.99
CA ILE A 80 -10.27 -19.29 8.91
C ILE A 80 -10.70 -20.71 8.55
N PRO A 81 -9.86 -21.73 8.77
CA PRO A 81 -10.28 -23.12 8.59
C PRO A 81 -11.55 -23.39 9.40
N ALA A 82 -12.56 -24.00 8.78
CA ALA A 82 -13.60 -24.66 9.56
C ALA A 82 -12.90 -25.74 10.40
N GLU A 83 -13.26 -25.86 11.68
CA GLU A 83 -12.70 -26.86 12.58
C GLU A 83 -12.53 -28.19 11.83
N MET A 84 -11.30 -28.70 11.75
CA MET A 84 -11.03 -30.06 11.26
C MET A 84 -11.62 -31.01 12.29
N ASN A 85 -12.94 -31.19 12.27
CA ASN A 85 -13.61 -32.25 12.98
C ASN A 85 -13.25 -33.55 12.25
N ALA A 86 -12.16 -34.14 12.74
CA ALA A 86 -11.79 -35.53 12.51
C ALA A 86 -12.85 -36.48 13.06
#